data_AF-A0A0M8PK37-F1
#
_entry.id   AF-A0A0M8PK37-F1
#
_cell.length_a   1.000
_cell.length_b   1.000
_cell.length_c   1.000
_cell.angle_alpha   90.00
_cell.angle_beta   90.00
_cell.angle_gamma   90.00
#
_symmetry.space_group_name_H-M   'P 1'
#
loop_
_entity.id
_entity.type
_entity.pdbx_description
1 polymer ?
#
loop_
_entity_poly.entity_id
_entity_poly.type
_entity_poly.pdbx_seq_one_letter_code
_entity_poly.pdbx_strand_id
1 'polypeptide(L)'
;MLKGFKDFLLRGNVLDLAVAVVVGTAFTAIVTAFTSYIIEPLIAAIGGDNEMGWGVQILPDNPETFLNFGAVVAAIINFLIIAAVVYFLLIVPANAAKKRFATEKDDTKASAEDLLIQIRDILEAQTGQSGAHAKPSLEEQER
;
A
#
# COMPACT_ATOMS: atom_id res chain seq x y z
N MET A 1 -23.19 -5.83 -26.32
CA MET A 1 -22.46 -4.93 -25.40
C MET A 1 -22.36 -5.49 -23.99
N LEU A 2 -23.45 -6.00 -23.38
CA LEU A 2 -23.40 -6.63 -22.04
C LEU A 2 -22.37 -7.77 -21.90
N LYS A 3 -22.20 -8.61 -22.94
CA LYS A 3 -21.22 -9.70 -22.94
C LYS A 3 -19.77 -9.19 -22.86
N GLY A 4 -19.43 -8.20 -23.68
CA GLY A 4 -18.10 -7.56 -23.67
C GLY A 4 -17.81 -6.75 -22.39
N PHE A 5 -18.83 -6.17 -21.77
CA PHE A 5 -18.70 -5.52 -20.46
C PHE A 5 -18.44 -6.54 -19.33
N LYS A 6 -19.16 -7.67 -19.34
CA LYS A 6 -18.88 -8.78 -18.42
C LYS A 6 -17.47 -9.32 -18.61
N ASP A 7 -17.01 -9.52 -19.85
CA ASP A 7 -15.65 -10.00 -20.15
C ASP A 7 -14.55 -8.98 -19.76
N PHE A 8 -14.90 -7.69 -19.70
CA PHE A 8 -14.04 -6.64 -19.17
C PHE A 8 -13.95 -6.66 -17.64
N LEU A 9 -15.08 -6.81 -16.94
CA LEU A 9 -15.11 -6.92 -15.47
C LEU A 9 -14.45 -8.21 -14.95
N LEU A 10 -14.60 -9.31 -15.70
CA LEU A 10 -13.95 -10.59 -15.38
C LEU A 10 -12.44 -10.57 -15.62
N ARG A 11 -11.91 -9.49 -16.21
CA ARG A 11 -10.47 -9.23 -16.25
C ARG A 11 -10.05 -8.81 -14.83
N GLY A 12 -9.67 -9.78 -14.00
CA GLY A 12 -9.52 -9.66 -12.53
C GLY A 12 -8.84 -8.37 -12.02
N ASN A 13 -7.86 -7.85 -12.76
CA ASN A 13 -7.21 -6.57 -12.47
C ASN A 13 -8.18 -5.37 -12.31
N VAL A 14 -9.29 -5.35 -13.05
CA VAL A 14 -10.29 -4.27 -12.97
C VAL A 14 -11.19 -4.44 -11.75
N LEU A 15 -11.59 -5.68 -11.45
CA LEU A 15 -12.45 -5.98 -10.31
C LEU A 15 -11.72 -5.69 -8.99
N ASP A 16 -10.47 -6.10 -8.86
CA ASP A 16 -9.65 -5.86 -7.67
C ASP A 16 -9.43 -4.36 -7.44
N LEU A 17 -9.16 -3.62 -8.52
CA LEU A 17 -9.02 -2.16 -8.47
C LEU A 17 -10.34 -1.49 -8.06
N ALA A 18 -11.47 -1.92 -8.63
CA ALA A 18 -12.78 -1.37 -8.30
C ALA A 18 -13.14 -1.61 -6.83
N VAL A 19 -12.90 -2.81 -6.31
CA VAL A 19 -13.12 -3.13 -4.89
C VAL A 19 -12.21 -2.29 -4.01
N ALA A 20 -10.93 -2.16 -4.34
CA ALA A 20 -9.98 -1.35 -3.57
C ALA A 20 -10.43 0.12 -3.46
N VAL A 21 -10.89 0.72 -4.55
CA VAL A 21 -11.37 2.11 -4.55
C VAL A 21 -12.64 2.26 -3.72
N VAL A 22 -13.63 1.38 -3.88
CA VAL A 22 -14.91 1.46 -3.15
C VAL A 22 -14.70 1.27 -1.64
N VAL A 23 -13.90 0.29 -1.24
CA VAL A 23 -13.61 0.05 0.17
C VAL A 23 -12.79 1.21 0.76
N GLY A 24 -11.80 1.72 0.03
CA GLY A 24 -10.99 2.85 0.47
C GLY A 24 -11.79 4.14 0.69
N THR A 25 -12.71 4.46 -0.22
CA THR A 25 -13.57 5.65 -0.07
C THR A 25 -14.58 5.50 1.05
N ALA A 26 -15.21 4.33 1.18
CA ALA A 26 -16.15 4.05 2.27
C ALA A 26 -15.47 4.15 3.65
N PHE A 27 -14.27 3.60 3.78
CA PHE A 27 -13.51 3.68 5.02
C PHE A 27 -13.11 5.12 5.37
N THR A 28 -12.61 5.87 4.37
CA THR A 28 -12.27 7.28 4.55
C THR A 28 -13.50 8.08 5.00
N ALA A 29 -14.68 7.83 4.43
CA ALA A 29 -15.91 8.50 4.84
C ALA A 29 -16.27 8.25 6.32
N ILE A 30 -16.07 7.02 6.82
CA ILE A 30 -16.31 6.68 8.24
C ILE A 30 -15.37 7.45 9.14
N VAL A 31 -14.07 7.48 8.82
CA VAL A 31 -13.10 8.18 9.67
C VAL A 31 -13.30 9.69 9.60
N THR A 32 -13.57 10.24 8.43
CA THR A 32 -13.92 11.66 8.28
C THR A 32 -15.17 12.02 9.08
N ALA A 33 -16.22 11.21 9.02
CA ALA A 33 -17.41 11.45 9.83
C ALA A 33 -17.10 11.42 11.33
N PHE A 34 -16.29 10.46 11.79
CA PHE A 34 -15.85 10.42 13.19
C PHE A 34 -15.09 11.68 13.58
N THR A 35 -14.12 12.10 12.77
CA THR A 35 -13.35 13.32 13.05
C THR A 35 -14.24 14.56 13.03
N SER A 36 -15.07 14.75 12.02
CA SER A 36 -15.87 15.96 11.89
C SER A 36 -17.01 16.07 12.90
N TYR A 37 -17.58 14.94 13.35
CA TYR A 37 -18.68 14.98 14.32
C TYR A 37 -18.24 14.81 15.77
N ILE A 38 -17.04 14.29 16.03
CA ILE A 38 -16.55 14.04 17.41
C ILE A 38 -15.32 14.90 17.72
N ILE A 39 -14.32 14.88 16.86
CA ILE A 39 -13.02 15.50 17.15
C ILE A 39 -13.04 17.01 16.90
N GLU A 40 -13.62 17.46 15.78
CA GLU A 40 -13.78 18.88 15.45
C GLU A 40 -14.52 19.66 16.55
N PRO A 41 -15.69 19.20 17.06
CA PRO A 41 -16.36 19.86 18.18
C PRO A 41 -15.53 19.90 19.47
N LEU A 42 -14.74 18.86 19.76
CA LEU A 42 -13.86 18.84 20.93
C LEU A 42 -12.71 19.86 20.80
N ILE A 43 -12.13 19.99 19.61
CA ILE A 43 -11.11 21.01 19.34
C ILE A 43 -11.73 22.40 19.42
N ALA A 44 -12.91 22.59 18.83
CA ALA A 44 -13.63 23.86 18.88
C ALA A 44 -13.96 24.28 20.33
N ALA A 45 -14.37 23.33 21.17
CA ALA A 45 -14.63 23.59 22.59
C ALA A 45 -13.37 24.03 23.37
N ILE A 46 -12.19 23.55 23.00
CA ILE A 46 -10.91 23.96 23.60
C ILE A 46 -10.46 25.33 23.08
N GLY A 47 -10.89 25.71 21.87
CA GLY A 47 -10.56 26.97 21.21
C GLY A 47 -11.13 28.23 21.87
N GLY A 48 -12.06 28.09 22.83
CA GLY A 48 -12.65 29.18 23.60
C GLY A 48 -13.96 29.74 23.06
N ASP A 49 -14.69 30.47 23.92
CA ASP A 49 -16.06 31.00 23.74
C ASP A 49 -16.21 32.12 22.69
N ASN A 50 -15.20 32.33 21.85
CA ASN A 50 -15.32 33.31 20.77
C ASN A 50 -16.14 32.68 19.64
N GLU A 51 -17.23 33.32 19.24
CA GLU A 51 -18.08 32.95 18.10
C GLU A 51 -17.30 32.74 16.78
N MET A 52 -16.02 33.13 16.73
CA MET A 52 -15.12 32.99 15.58
C MET A 52 -14.04 31.89 15.70
N GLY A 53 -13.92 31.20 16.84
CA GLY A 53 -12.83 30.24 17.08
C GLY A 53 -11.43 30.83 16.80
N TRP A 54 -10.45 30.00 16.41
CA TRP A 54 -9.14 30.43 15.91
C TRP A 54 -9.23 31.06 14.50
N GLY A 55 -10.28 31.85 14.27
CA GLY A 55 -10.57 32.52 13.00
C GLY A 55 -10.10 33.96 13.00
N VAL A 56 -9.46 34.41 11.93
CA VAL A 56 -9.13 35.82 11.70
C VAL A 56 -9.78 36.28 10.41
N GLN A 57 -10.62 37.31 10.48
CA GLN A 57 -11.19 37.94 9.30
C GLN A 57 -10.28 39.09 8.85
N ILE A 58 -9.75 39.00 7.63
CA ILE A 58 -8.80 40.01 7.10
C ILE A 58 -9.55 41.28 6.67
N LEU A 59 -10.71 41.14 6.00
CA LEU A 59 -11.56 42.26 5.60
C LEU A 59 -12.91 42.19 6.33
N PRO A 60 -13.29 43.24 7.11
CA PRO A 60 -14.50 43.23 7.95
C PRO A 60 -15.81 42.94 7.21
N ASP A 61 -15.91 43.28 5.92
CA ASP A 61 -17.12 43.11 5.10
C ASP A 61 -17.01 42.01 4.03
N ASN A 62 -15.92 41.24 3.98
CA ASN A 62 -15.80 40.14 3.04
C ASN A 62 -15.71 38.77 3.75
N PRO A 63 -16.79 37.96 3.72
CA PRO A 63 -16.80 36.64 4.35
C PRO A 63 -15.82 35.65 3.69
N GLU A 64 -15.38 35.88 2.46
CA GLU A 64 -14.37 35.05 1.78
C GLU A 64 -12.95 35.26 2.32
N THR A 65 -12.74 36.31 3.11
CA THR A 65 -11.42 36.62 3.71
C THR A 65 -11.27 36.08 5.15
N PHE A 66 -12.15 35.18 5.55
CA PHE A 66 -12.08 34.52 6.85
C PHE A 66 -11.06 33.38 6.83
N LEU A 67 -9.98 33.54 7.59
CA LEU A 67 -8.98 32.50 7.81
C LEU A 67 -9.35 31.68 9.04
N ASN A 68 -9.74 30.42 8.84
CA ASN A 68 -10.06 29.50 9.93
C ASN A 68 -8.85 28.60 10.26
N PHE A 69 -8.00 29.03 11.20
CA PHE A 69 -6.86 28.21 11.63
C PHE A 69 -7.29 26.96 12.42
N GLY A 70 -8.47 27.00 13.05
CA GLY A 70 -9.06 25.84 13.74
C GLY A 70 -9.35 24.70 12.77
N ALA A 71 -9.89 25.01 11.60
CA ALA A 71 -10.15 24.03 10.54
C ALA A 71 -8.86 23.38 10.01
N VAL A 72 -7.76 24.14 9.90
CA VAL A 72 -6.46 23.60 9.48
C VAL A 72 -5.93 22.60 10.51
N VAL A 73 -6.00 22.95 11.79
CA VAL A 73 -5.53 22.07 12.88
C VAL A 73 -6.40 20.83 13.00
N ALA A 74 -7.72 20.97 12.86
CA ALA A 74 -8.63 19.84 12.79
C ALA A 74 -8.32 18.92 11.60
N ALA A 75 -8.02 19.48 10.42
CA ALA A 75 -7.64 18.69 9.25
C ALA A 75 -6.33 17.91 9.46
N ILE A 76 -5.33 18.51 10.13
CA ILE A 76 -4.08 17.81 10.49
C ILE A 76 -4.37 16.65 11.44
N ILE A 77 -5.19 16.88 12.48
CA ILE A 77 -5.57 15.85 13.44
C ILE A 77 -6.35 14.73 12.73
N ASN A 78 -7.28 15.07 11.84
CA ASN A 78 -8.01 14.11 11.01
C ASN A 78 -7.06 13.21 10.21
N PHE A 79 -6.09 13.82 9.52
CA PHE A 79 -5.10 13.09 8.75
C PHE A 79 -4.30 12.11 9.62
N LEU A 80 -3.87 12.53 10.81
CA LEU A 80 -3.16 11.67 11.75
C LEU A 80 -4.01 10.51 12.26
N ILE A 81 -5.30 10.75 12.54
CA ILE A 81 -6.24 9.71 12.96
C ILE A 81 -6.44 8.69 11.83
N ILE A 82 -6.71 9.14 10.60
CA ILE A 82 -6.84 8.25 9.43
C ILE A 82 -5.59 7.41 9.25
N ALA A 83 -4.41 8.04 9.29
CA ALA A 83 -3.13 7.33 9.13
C ALA A 83 -2.92 6.29 10.25
N ALA A 84 -3.19 6.64 11.51
CA ALA A 84 -3.06 5.73 12.64
C ALA A 84 -4.03 4.54 12.52
N VAL A 85 -5.29 4.82 12.19
CA VAL A 85 -6.33 3.81 12.00
C VAL A 85 -5.95 2.86 10.86
N VAL A 86 -5.56 3.37 9.68
CA VAL A 86 -5.12 2.55 8.55
C VAL A 86 -3.91 1.70 8.91
N TYR A 87 -2.93 2.28 9.61
CA TYR A 87 -1.73 1.56 10.03
C TYR A 87 -2.06 0.42 11.01
N PHE A 88 -2.80 0.70 12.09
CA PHE A 88 -3.10 -0.30 13.11
C PHE A 88 -4.12 -1.36 12.68
N LEU A 89 -5.14 -1.00 11.90
CA LEU A 89 -6.20 -1.95 11.49
C LEU A 89 -5.92 -2.67 10.19
N LEU A 90 -5.13 -2.11 9.27
CA LEU A 90 -4.82 -2.77 8.00
C LEU A 90 -3.37 -3.24 7.94
N ILE A 91 -2.41 -2.34 8.16
CA ILE A 91 -0.99 -2.64 7.92
C ILE A 91 -0.44 -3.62 8.95
N VAL A 92 -0.67 -3.38 10.24
CA VAL A 92 -0.20 -4.27 11.33
C VAL A 92 -0.72 -5.71 11.19
N PRO A 93 -2.04 -5.96 11.06
CA PRO A 93 -2.53 -7.32 10.90
C PRO A 93 -2.16 -7.92 9.54
N ALA A 94 -2.09 -7.14 8.46
CA ALA A 94 -1.61 -7.64 7.18
C ALA A 94 -0.14 -8.09 7.26
N ASN A 95 0.72 -7.32 7.93
CA ASN A 95 2.12 -7.68 8.15
C ASN A 95 2.26 -8.88 9.09
N ALA A 96 1.44 -8.96 10.14
CA ALA A 96 1.42 -10.10 11.06
C ALA A 96 0.93 -11.39 10.37
N ALA A 97 -0.12 -11.28 9.55
CA ALA A 97 -0.64 -12.37 8.73
C ALA A 97 0.40 -12.79 7.69
N LYS A 98 1.03 -11.84 6.98
CA LYS A 98 2.12 -12.13 6.04
C LYS A 98 3.25 -12.88 6.73
N LYS A 99 3.67 -12.48 7.93
CA LYS A 99 4.69 -13.19 8.70
C LYS A 99 4.26 -14.60 9.13
N ARG A 100 2.96 -14.82 9.35
CA ARG A 100 2.39 -16.12 9.77
C ARG A 100 2.09 -17.07 8.60
N PHE A 101 1.82 -16.53 7.40
CA PHE A 101 1.53 -17.30 6.19
C PHE A 101 2.72 -17.38 5.21
N ALA A 102 3.77 -16.56 5.40
CA ALA A 102 5.03 -16.66 4.67
C ALA A 102 5.84 -17.92 5.00
N THR A 103 5.42 -18.72 5.97
CA THR A 103 6.02 -20.05 6.23
C THR A 103 5.38 -21.15 5.38
N GLU A 104 4.27 -20.90 4.66
CA GLU A 104 3.54 -21.99 3.98
C GLU A 104 3.12 -21.69 2.52
N LYS A 105 3.29 -20.47 2.00
CA LYS A 105 2.81 -20.14 0.64
C LYS A 105 3.69 -19.22 -0.21
N ASP A 106 5.00 -19.20 -0.01
CA ASP A 106 5.92 -18.67 -1.03
C ASP A 106 6.37 -19.72 -2.06
N ASP A 107 5.80 -20.93 -2.00
CA ASP A 107 5.90 -21.92 -3.09
C ASP A 107 4.88 -21.68 -4.22
N THR A 108 4.02 -20.65 -4.10
CA THR A 108 3.08 -20.34 -5.19
C THR A 108 3.76 -19.40 -6.19
N LYS A 109 4.65 -20.00 -6.97
CA LYS A 109 5.54 -19.41 -7.98
C LYS A 109 6.78 -18.78 -7.35
N ALA A 110 7.88 -19.55 -7.31
CA ALA A 110 9.21 -18.97 -7.40
C ALA A 110 9.14 -17.82 -8.42
N SER A 111 9.56 -16.62 -8.01
CA SER A 111 9.42 -15.46 -8.88
C SER A 111 10.16 -15.75 -10.19
N ALA A 112 9.77 -15.10 -11.29
CA ALA A 112 10.45 -15.33 -12.56
C ALA A 112 11.97 -15.11 -12.42
N GLU A 113 12.36 -14.17 -11.56
CA GLU A 113 13.72 -13.90 -11.16
C GLU A 113 14.36 -15.08 -10.41
N ASP A 114 13.67 -15.71 -9.45
CA ASP A 114 14.18 -16.89 -8.73
C ASP A 114 14.39 -18.09 -9.65
N LEU A 115 13.47 -18.30 -10.61
CA LEU A 115 13.59 -19.37 -11.60
C LEU A 115 14.76 -19.10 -12.56
N LEU A 116 14.98 -17.85 -12.96
CA LEU A 116 16.12 -17.48 -13.80
C LEU A 116 17.45 -17.66 -13.07
N ILE A 117 17.50 -17.37 -11.77
CA ILE A 117 18.67 -17.65 -10.91
C ILE A 117 18.94 -19.16 -10.85
N GLN A 118 17.91 -19.97 -10.57
CA GLN A 118 18.06 -21.43 -10.55
C GLN A 118 18.52 -21.99 -11.90
N ILE A 119 17.98 -21.48 -13.02
CA ILE A 119 18.40 -21.87 -14.37
C ILE A 119 19.86 -21.48 -14.63
N ARG A 120 20.28 -20.27 -14.26
CA ARG A 120 21.69 -19.83 -14.37
C ARG A 120 22.62 -20.75 -13.59
N ASP A 121 22.29 -21.04 -12.34
CA ASP A 121 23.13 -21.84 -11.46
C ASP A 121 23.26 -23.29 -12.00
N ILE A 122 22.18 -23.85 -12.55
CA ILE A 122 22.19 -25.16 -13.23
C ILE A 122 23.05 -25.13 -14.51
N LEU A 123 22.98 -24.05 -15.30
CA LEU A 123 23.78 -23.87 -16.52
C LEU A 123 25.28 -23.70 -16.24
N GLU A 124 25.65 -22.97 -15.19
CA GLU A 124 27.04 -22.84 -14.74
C GLU A 124 27.57 -24.20 -14.25
N ALA A 125 26.78 -24.94 -13.46
CA ALA A 125 27.15 -26.28 -13.00
C ALA A 125 27.33 -27.27 -14.16
N GLN A 126 26.49 -27.23 -15.20
CA GLN A 126 26.65 -28.06 -16.40
C GLN A 126 27.88 -27.65 -17.23
N THR A 127 28.12 -26.35 -17.38
CA THR A 127 29.26 -25.84 -18.16
C THR A 127 30.59 -26.19 -17.50
N GLY A 128 30.64 -26.14 -16.16
CA GLY A 128 31.79 -26.62 -15.37
C GLY A 128 32.06 -28.12 -15.51
N GLN A 129 31.03 -28.95 -15.66
CA GLN A 129 31.18 -30.39 -15.91
C GLN A 129 31.57 -30.73 -17.35
N SER A 130 31.09 -29.94 -18.34
CA SER A 130 31.43 -30.15 -19.75
C SER A 130 32.91 -29.85 -20.06
N GLY A 131 33.54 -28.93 -19.32
CA GLY A 131 34.99 -28.68 -19.40
C GLY A 131 35.87 -29.77 -18.79
N ALA A 132 35.35 -30.57 -17.84
CA ALA A 132 36.09 -31.64 -17.19
C ALA A 132 36.19 -32.93 -18.06
N HIS A 133 35.25 -33.13 -18.99
CA HIS A 133 35.26 -34.26 -19.93
C HIS A 133 36.11 -34.03 -21.20
N ALA A 134 36.64 -32.81 -21.41
CA ALA A 134 37.38 -32.43 -22.60
C ALA A 134 38.92 -32.49 -22.47
N LYS A 135 39.47 -33.15 -21.43
CA LYS A 135 40.89 -33.52 -21.41
C LYS A 135 41.04 -34.97 -21.89
N PRO A 136 41.32 -35.22 -23.18
CA PRO A 136 41.80 -36.53 -23.57
C PRO A 136 43.16 -36.75 -22.90
N SER A 137 43.25 -37.87 -22.20
CA SER A 137 44.47 -38.51 -21.72
C SER A 137 45.49 -38.60 -22.86
N LEU A 138 46.47 -37.69 -22.89
CA LEU A 138 47.60 -37.70 -23.84
C LEU A 138 48.95 -37.88 -23.14
N GLU A 139 49.00 -38.41 -21.91
CA GLU A 139 50.28 -38.59 -21.18
C GLU A 139 50.62 -40.05 -20.85
N GLU A 140 49.87 -41.05 -21.32
CA GLU A 140 50.14 -42.46 -20.98
C GLU A 140 50.29 -43.37 -22.22
N GLN A 141 51.09 -42.95 -23.19
CA GLN A 141 51.47 -43.80 -24.32
C GLN A 141 52.90 -43.59 -24.84
N GLU A 142 53.81 -43.13 -23.98
CA GLU A 142 55.26 -43.21 -24.21
C GLU A 142 55.96 -43.87 -23.00
N ARG A 143 55.75 -45.17 -22.82
CA ARG A 143 56.71 -46.10 -22.22
C ARG A 143 56.57 -47.49 -22.85
#